data_AF-A0A2T2NPA5-F1
#
_entry.id   AF-A0A2T2NPA5-F1
#
_cell.length_a   1.000
_cell.length_b   1.000
_cell.length_c   1.000
_cell.angle_alpha   90.00
_cell.angle_beta   90.00
_cell.angle_gamma   90.00
#
_symmetry.space_group_name_H-M   'P 1'
#
loop_
_entity.id
_entity.type
_entity.pdbx_description
1 polymer ?
#
loop_
_entity_poly.entity_id
_entity_poly.type
_entity_poly.pdbx_seq_one_letter_code
_entity_poly.pdbx_strand_id
1 'polypeptide(L)'
;MTTTSTKVSVPLGRRDKEYYRLDVSNNLPPGTDIVEELERRPRLPRSPALPRRSLPELPPRSERRGKWISKYLDMLDPETEYDQIVRVCNFYSGSDFNTALGYACVFVWLTSTPAGANAIHGGKVIRRGHQRYYETQYFNLQWVYWGSGAKQTREYAEKINKIHAGVWKRAPGTFHFAWEAQAAIILLSWYENYIRTVVGAKKQIHPQLKKAWPEWGERLTSRLVPESGSVVPNFGINYPRNWGEIDAFANWFTNFDFDQQRTEEDTIKGHETAEAFIHQFSELWLPRPLHFLGRNIILTFLPPAIRQKQRLEDPNPILQWLVKAFFRTAINRSDSRPDPVDAPLEAFFDDLKSWDLSKIDKVEAARRDRESRWIKVSACAFVVLCALYRIVLL
;
A
#
# COMPACT_ATOMS: atom_id res chain seq x y z
N MET A 1 37.71 -2.62 3.23
CA MET A 1 37.21 -2.11 4.52
C MET A 1 36.60 -0.74 4.27
N THR A 2 35.31 -0.71 3.96
CA THR A 2 34.55 0.55 3.81
C THR A 2 34.05 0.94 5.19
N THR A 3 34.57 2.03 5.73
CA THR A 3 34.08 2.64 6.97
C THR A 3 32.65 3.10 6.76
N THR A 4 31.67 2.34 7.26
CA THR A 4 30.29 2.79 7.37
C THR A 4 30.25 3.94 8.37
N SER A 5 30.24 5.17 7.85
CA SER A 5 29.96 6.37 8.63
C SER A 5 28.50 6.34 9.07
N THR A 6 28.22 5.75 10.23
CA THR A 6 26.89 5.84 10.86
C THR A 6 26.55 7.31 11.08
N LYS A 7 25.50 7.82 10.40
CA LYS A 7 24.96 9.15 10.67
C LYS A 7 24.66 9.26 12.17
N VAL A 8 25.15 10.32 12.82
CA VAL A 8 24.91 10.60 14.24
C VAL A 8 23.47 11.08 14.42
N SER A 9 22.74 10.54 15.40
CA SER A 9 21.37 11.01 15.71
C SER A 9 21.41 12.45 16.21
N VAL A 10 20.56 13.30 15.62
CA VAL A 10 20.34 14.69 16.07
C VAL A 10 19.05 14.74 16.91
N PRO A 11 19.04 15.42 18.08
CA PRO A 11 17.82 15.57 18.87
C PRO A 11 16.69 16.27 18.10
N LEU A 12 15.43 15.87 18.35
CA LEU A 12 14.27 16.36 17.57
C LEU A 12 14.19 17.89 17.47
N GLY A 13 14.41 18.62 18.56
CA GLY A 13 14.36 20.09 18.58
C GLY A 13 15.48 20.79 17.80
N ARG A 14 16.44 20.04 17.25
CA ARG A 14 17.54 20.53 16.41
C ARG A 14 17.49 19.98 14.98
N ARG A 15 16.48 19.18 14.63
CA ARG A 15 16.29 18.69 13.26
C ARG A 15 15.67 19.82 12.43
N ASP A 16 16.30 20.11 11.30
CA ASP A 16 15.77 21.04 10.30
C ASP A 16 15.14 20.28 9.12
N LYS A 17 14.79 21.01 8.04
CA LYS A 17 14.14 20.45 6.86
C LYS A 17 15.08 19.64 5.96
N GLU A 18 16.38 19.74 6.18
CA GLU A 18 17.41 19.00 5.44
C GLU A 18 17.80 17.70 6.15
N TYR A 19 17.38 17.49 7.41
CA TYR A 19 17.81 16.38 8.23
C TYR A 19 17.63 14.99 7.56
N TYR A 20 16.50 14.75 6.91
CA TYR A 20 16.23 13.49 6.22
C TYR A 20 16.59 13.50 4.73
N ARG A 21 17.27 14.55 4.25
CA ARG A 21 17.71 14.59 2.85
C ARG A 21 18.63 13.41 2.57
N LEU A 22 18.29 12.69 1.50
CA LEU A 22 19.04 11.55 1.01
C LEU A 22 20.10 12.01 0.01
N ASP A 23 21.26 11.38 0.06
CA ASP A 23 22.26 11.49 -0.99
C ASP A 23 21.85 10.58 -2.15
N VAL A 24 21.45 11.21 -3.26
CA VAL A 24 21.04 10.55 -4.49
C VAL A 24 22.03 10.78 -5.64
N SER A 25 23.19 11.39 -5.36
CA SER A 25 24.16 11.82 -6.38
C SER A 25 24.65 10.69 -7.29
N ASN A 26 24.78 9.47 -6.73
CA ASN A 26 25.29 8.31 -7.45
C ASN A 26 24.18 7.33 -7.90
N ASN A 27 22.91 7.61 -7.60
CA ASN A 27 21.79 6.72 -7.93
C ASN A 27 20.44 7.46 -7.90
N LEU A 28 20.18 8.27 -8.94
CA LEU A 28 18.96 9.05 -9.05
C LEU A 28 17.71 8.18 -9.24
N PRO A 29 16.54 8.63 -8.78
CA PRO A 29 15.29 7.97 -9.11
C PRO A 29 15.07 8.01 -10.64
N PRO A 30 14.50 6.94 -11.22
CA PRO A 30 14.21 6.89 -12.66
C PRO A 30 13.36 8.08 -13.14
N GLY A 31 13.67 8.55 -14.35
CA GLY A 31 13.03 9.75 -14.93
C GLY A 31 13.66 11.06 -14.46
N THR A 32 14.86 11.01 -13.88
CA THR A 32 15.74 12.16 -13.56
C THR A 32 17.19 11.77 -13.88
N ASP A 33 17.86 12.54 -14.73
CA ASP A 33 19.21 12.19 -15.21
C ASP A 33 20.31 12.91 -14.42
N ILE A 34 19.99 14.08 -13.82
CA ILE A 34 20.91 14.86 -12.97
C ILE A 34 20.22 15.41 -11.71
N VAL A 35 20.97 15.62 -10.63
CA VAL A 35 20.45 16.17 -9.36
C VAL A 35 19.79 17.54 -9.55
N GLU A 36 20.31 18.36 -10.46
CA GLU A 36 19.73 19.69 -10.73
C GLU A 36 18.31 19.63 -11.29
N GLU A 37 17.95 18.58 -12.04
CA GLU A 37 16.57 18.37 -12.51
C GLU A 37 15.63 18.04 -11.35
N LEU A 38 16.12 17.34 -10.32
CA LEU A 38 15.32 17.03 -9.15
C LEU A 38 15.01 18.30 -8.31
N GLU A 39 15.99 19.19 -8.19
CA GLU A 39 15.95 20.29 -7.22
C GLU A 39 15.54 21.64 -7.83
N ARG A 40 16.01 21.94 -9.05
CA ARG A 40 15.87 23.27 -9.66
C ARG A 40 15.03 23.27 -10.92
N ARG A 41 14.98 22.15 -11.65
CA ARG A 41 14.26 22.05 -12.92
C ARG A 41 13.34 20.82 -12.98
N PRO A 42 12.44 20.65 -11.99
CA PRO A 42 11.58 19.48 -11.99
C PRO A 42 10.61 19.50 -13.16
N ARG A 43 10.34 18.32 -13.75
CA ARG A 43 9.26 18.11 -14.70
C ARG A 43 7.94 18.47 -14.01
N LEU A 44 7.26 19.50 -14.50
CA LEU A 44 5.98 19.93 -13.94
C LEU A 44 4.87 18.91 -14.21
N PRO A 45 3.80 18.87 -13.38
CA PRO A 45 2.67 18.00 -13.63
C PRO A 45 2.06 18.25 -15.03
N ARG A 46 1.63 17.19 -15.73
CA ARG A 46 0.89 17.33 -17.00
C ARG A 46 -0.40 18.11 -16.77
N SER A 47 -0.75 18.94 -17.75
CA SER A 47 -2.12 19.43 -17.88
C SER A 47 -3.05 18.25 -18.13
N PRO A 48 -4.20 18.15 -17.45
CA PRO A 48 -5.16 17.09 -17.72
C PRO A 48 -5.59 17.10 -19.19
N ALA A 49 -5.57 15.93 -19.83
CA ALA A 49 -6.14 15.78 -21.15
C ALA A 49 -7.65 16.08 -21.11
N LEU A 50 -8.14 16.76 -22.14
CA LEU A 50 -9.57 17.04 -22.27
C LEU A 50 -10.31 15.77 -22.70
N PRO A 51 -11.46 15.45 -22.10
CA PRO A 51 -12.27 14.32 -22.54
C PRO A 51 -12.59 14.42 -24.03
N ARG A 52 -12.29 13.36 -24.78
CA ARG A 52 -12.58 13.29 -26.23
C ARG A 52 -14.04 12.97 -26.52
N ARG A 53 -14.77 12.45 -25.54
CA ARG A 53 -16.17 12.02 -25.61
C ARG A 53 -16.77 11.96 -24.20
N SER A 54 -18.07 11.69 -24.12
CA SER A 54 -18.71 11.29 -22.86
C SER A 54 -18.19 9.95 -22.38
N LEU A 55 -18.07 9.80 -21.06
CA LEU A 55 -17.64 8.55 -20.44
C LEU A 55 -18.67 7.45 -20.74
N PRO A 56 -18.25 6.29 -21.31
CA PRO A 56 -19.14 5.16 -21.49
C PRO A 56 -19.70 4.67 -20.16
N GLU A 57 -21.02 4.50 -20.09
CA GLU A 57 -21.67 3.93 -18.89
C GLU A 57 -21.24 2.48 -18.67
N LEU A 58 -21.24 2.05 -17.41
CA LEU A 58 -21.07 0.64 -17.10
C LEU A 58 -22.21 -0.18 -17.71
N PRO A 59 -21.96 -1.38 -18.24
CA PRO A 59 -23.02 -2.27 -18.68
C PRO A 59 -24.06 -2.48 -17.56
N PRO A 60 -25.36 -2.51 -17.88
CA PRO A 60 -26.41 -2.86 -16.93
C PRO A 60 -26.11 -4.20 -16.23
N ARG A 61 -26.55 -4.37 -14.97
CA ARG A 61 -26.28 -5.60 -14.19
C ARG A 61 -26.70 -6.88 -14.92
N SER A 62 -27.81 -6.85 -15.67
CA SER A 62 -28.32 -7.97 -16.47
C SER A 62 -27.39 -8.41 -17.62
N GLU A 63 -26.52 -7.50 -18.08
CA GLU A 63 -25.61 -7.68 -19.21
C GLU A 63 -24.17 -8.00 -18.78
N ARG A 64 -23.85 -7.85 -17.48
CA ARG A 64 -22.54 -8.18 -16.89
C ARG A 64 -22.32 -9.69 -16.84
N ARG A 65 -21.85 -10.28 -17.95
CA ARG A 65 -21.62 -11.71 -18.11
C ARG A 65 -20.22 -12.02 -18.60
N GLY A 66 -19.66 -13.15 -18.15
CA GLY A 66 -18.34 -13.59 -18.56
C GLY A 66 -17.25 -12.59 -18.18
N LYS A 67 -16.38 -12.23 -19.14
CA LYS A 67 -15.27 -11.28 -18.95
C LYS A 67 -15.64 -9.84 -19.32
N TRP A 68 -16.71 -9.32 -18.70
CA TRP A 68 -17.26 -8.02 -19.05
C TRP A 68 -16.36 -6.85 -18.61
N ILE A 69 -15.59 -6.98 -17.54
CA ILE A 69 -14.71 -5.90 -17.05
C ILE A 69 -13.63 -5.63 -18.08
N SER A 70 -12.93 -6.66 -18.54
CA SER A 70 -11.88 -6.51 -19.57
C SER A 70 -12.43 -5.83 -20.82
N LYS A 71 -13.60 -6.30 -21.31
CA LYS A 71 -14.26 -5.69 -22.47
C LYS A 71 -14.61 -4.23 -22.24
N TYR A 72 -15.09 -3.87 -21.05
CA TYR A 72 -15.39 -2.49 -20.70
C TYR A 72 -14.14 -1.62 -20.66
N LEU A 73 -13.07 -2.10 -20.01
CA LEU A 73 -11.79 -1.39 -19.95
C LEU A 73 -11.18 -1.18 -21.33
N ASP A 74 -11.27 -2.17 -22.23
CA ASP A 74 -10.75 -2.07 -23.60
C ASP A 74 -11.42 -0.98 -24.42
N MET A 75 -12.65 -0.58 -24.06
CA MET A 75 -13.34 0.54 -24.71
C MET A 75 -12.84 1.90 -24.23
N LEU A 76 -12.20 1.99 -23.05
CA LEU A 76 -11.84 3.26 -22.42
C LEU A 76 -10.52 3.83 -22.93
N ASP A 77 -10.44 5.16 -22.98
CA ASP A 77 -9.23 5.92 -23.29
C ASP A 77 -8.41 6.16 -22.00
N PRO A 78 -7.23 5.55 -21.83
CA PRO A 78 -6.43 5.69 -20.63
C PRO A 78 -5.86 7.09 -20.42
N GLU A 79 -5.85 7.96 -21.43
CA GLU A 79 -5.37 9.34 -21.28
C GLU A 79 -6.42 10.26 -20.66
N THR A 80 -7.71 10.01 -20.93
CA THR A 80 -8.80 10.91 -20.49
C THR A 80 -9.81 10.26 -19.55
N GLU A 81 -9.89 8.92 -19.55
CA GLU A 81 -10.87 8.13 -18.79
C GLU A 81 -10.17 7.27 -17.71
N TYR A 82 -8.93 7.61 -17.33
CA TYR A 82 -8.12 6.90 -16.33
C TYR A 82 -8.81 6.75 -14.98
N ASP A 83 -9.57 7.76 -14.53
CA ASP A 83 -10.30 7.70 -13.25
C ASP A 83 -11.30 6.54 -13.25
N GLN A 84 -11.99 6.31 -14.38
CA GLN A 84 -12.93 5.20 -14.51
C GLN A 84 -12.23 3.84 -14.62
N ILE A 85 -11.12 3.77 -15.35
CA ILE A 85 -10.30 2.54 -15.45
C ILE A 85 -9.82 2.12 -14.05
N VAL A 86 -9.23 3.05 -13.30
CA VAL A 86 -8.74 2.81 -11.94
C VAL A 86 -9.89 2.44 -11.01
N ARG A 87 -11.01 3.17 -11.07
CA ARG A 87 -12.19 2.85 -10.26
C ARG A 87 -12.70 1.44 -10.50
N VAL A 88 -12.97 1.08 -11.75
CA VAL A 88 -13.54 -0.23 -12.09
C VAL A 88 -12.60 -1.37 -11.71
N CYS A 89 -11.30 -1.24 -12.00
CA CYS A 89 -10.33 -2.27 -11.64
C CYS A 89 -10.29 -2.50 -10.12
N ASN A 90 -10.19 -1.42 -9.33
CA ASN A 90 -10.10 -1.52 -7.88
C ASN A 90 -11.40 -2.01 -7.25
N PHE A 91 -12.55 -1.46 -7.65
CA PHE A 91 -13.82 -1.76 -7.00
C PHE A 91 -14.40 -3.15 -7.34
N TYR A 92 -14.16 -3.64 -8.56
CA TYR A 92 -14.67 -4.96 -8.98
C TYR A 92 -13.67 -6.10 -8.79
N SER A 93 -12.36 -5.83 -8.84
CA SER A 93 -11.33 -6.89 -8.67
C SER A 93 -10.72 -6.92 -7.26
N GLY A 94 -10.91 -5.85 -6.48
CA GLY A 94 -10.42 -5.73 -5.12
C GLY A 94 -11.27 -6.48 -4.09
N SER A 95 -10.66 -6.73 -2.93
CA SER A 95 -11.32 -7.22 -1.72
C SER A 95 -10.65 -6.56 -0.51
N ASP A 96 -11.35 -6.51 0.63
CA ASP A 96 -10.75 -5.99 1.87
C ASP A 96 -9.47 -6.77 2.24
N PHE A 97 -9.45 -8.10 2.05
CA PHE A 97 -8.24 -8.91 2.28
C PHE A 97 -7.05 -8.46 1.42
N ASN A 98 -7.26 -8.29 0.11
CA ASN A 98 -6.19 -7.85 -0.80
C ASN A 98 -5.72 -6.43 -0.46
N THR A 99 -6.65 -5.57 -0.07
CA THR A 99 -6.39 -4.20 0.37
C THR A 99 -5.56 -4.16 1.66
N ALA A 100 -5.88 -5.01 2.64
CA ALA A 100 -5.11 -5.16 3.87
C ALA A 100 -3.71 -5.71 3.63
N LEU A 101 -3.59 -6.71 2.76
CA LEU A 101 -2.30 -7.28 2.38
C LEU A 101 -1.41 -6.24 1.69
N GLY A 102 -1.99 -5.48 0.75
CA GLY A 102 -1.29 -4.39 0.05
C GLY A 102 -0.92 -3.25 0.97
N TYR A 103 -1.82 -2.87 1.87
CA TYR A 103 -1.54 -1.89 2.91
C TYR A 103 -0.31 -2.27 3.74
N ALA A 104 -0.31 -3.48 4.29
CA ALA A 104 0.81 -3.94 5.11
C ALA A 104 2.13 -3.96 4.31
N CYS A 105 2.12 -4.52 3.10
CA CYS A 105 3.34 -4.59 2.27
C CYS A 105 3.86 -3.20 1.88
N VAL A 106 3.00 -2.36 1.30
CA VAL A 106 3.39 -1.01 0.84
C VAL A 106 3.89 -0.17 2.00
N PHE A 107 3.25 -0.21 3.16
CA PHE A 107 3.74 0.58 4.30
C PHE A 107 5.06 0.06 4.87
N VAL A 108 5.31 -1.25 4.89
CA VAL A 108 6.62 -1.80 5.26
C VAL A 108 7.71 -1.35 4.28
N TRP A 109 7.39 -1.22 2.98
CA TRP A 109 8.30 -0.66 1.99
C TRP A 109 8.57 0.82 2.27
N LEU A 110 7.53 1.63 2.49
CA LEU A 110 7.66 3.06 2.75
C LEU A 110 8.46 3.38 4.01
N THR A 111 8.33 2.56 5.06
CA THR A 111 9.07 2.77 6.32
C THR A 111 10.51 2.27 6.25
N SER A 112 10.99 1.82 5.09
CA SER A 112 12.40 1.43 4.94
C SER A 112 13.31 2.65 4.77
N THR A 113 12.75 3.80 4.40
CA THR A 113 13.47 5.09 4.31
C THR A 113 13.56 5.77 5.68
N PRO A 114 14.60 6.60 5.94
CA PRO A 114 14.68 7.37 7.17
C PRO A 114 13.45 8.27 7.40
N ALA A 115 13.04 8.99 6.35
CA ALA A 115 11.89 9.90 6.42
C ALA A 115 10.58 9.14 6.67
N GLY A 116 10.35 8.04 5.96
CA GLY A 116 9.15 7.23 6.07
C GLY A 116 9.02 6.56 7.44
N ALA A 117 10.13 6.02 7.97
CA ALA A 117 10.17 5.47 9.33
C ALA A 117 9.74 6.53 10.36
N ASN A 118 10.31 7.73 10.30
CA ASN A 118 9.99 8.79 11.27
C ASN A 118 8.59 9.40 11.09
N ALA A 119 8.11 9.53 9.85
CA ALA A 119 6.79 10.06 9.57
C ALA A 119 5.69 9.18 10.18
N ILE A 120 5.89 7.87 10.18
CA ILE A 120 4.87 6.88 10.53
C ILE A 120 5.04 6.34 11.95
N HIS A 121 6.28 6.17 12.43
CA HIS A 121 6.56 5.57 13.72
C HIS A 121 5.83 6.28 14.88
N GLY A 122 5.44 5.47 15.87
CA GLY A 122 4.61 5.91 16.99
C GLY A 122 3.13 6.11 16.62
N GLY A 123 2.43 6.99 17.33
CA GLY A 123 1.05 7.36 17.02
C GLY A 123 0.08 6.17 16.91
N LYS A 124 -0.74 6.17 15.85
CA LYS A 124 -1.80 5.17 15.65
C LYS A 124 -1.27 3.81 15.18
N VAL A 125 -0.15 3.71 14.44
CA VAL A 125 0.29 2.40 13.93
C VAL A 125 0.63 1.43 15.07
N ILE A 126 1.23 1.94 16.16
CA ILE A 126 1.61 1.14 17.31
C ILE A 126 0.43 0.90 18.28
N ARG A 127 -0.43 1.90 18.49
CA ARG A 127 -1.44 1.87 19.56
C ARG A 127 -2.88 1.61 19.09
N ARG A 128 -3.16 1.87 17.82
CA ARG A 128 -4.49 1.89 17.19
C ARG A 128 -4.41 1.45 15.73
N GLY A 129 -3.78 0.30 15.52
CA GLY A 129 -3.42 -0.20 14.19
C GLY A 129 -4.65 -0.38 13.29
N HIS A 130 -5.76 -0.86 13.84
CA HIS A 130 -7.00 -1.04 13.07
C HIS A 130 -7.63 0.30 12.70
N GLN A 131 -7.71 1.26 13.64
CA GLN A 131 -8.16 2.61 13.30
C GLN A 131 -7.31 3.22 12.19
N ARG A 132 -5.98 3.09 12.27
CA ARG A 132 -5.08 3.59 11.23
C ARG A 132 -5.37 2.95 9.87
N TYR A 133 -5.53 1.62 9.84
CA TYR A 133 -5.83 0.89 8.60
C TYR A 133 -7.11 1.39 7.96
N TYR A 134 -8.23 1.32 8.68
CA TYR A 134 -9.53 1.65 8.12
C TYR A 134 -9.67 3.14 7.77
N GLU A 135 -9.06 4.06 8.52
CA GLU A 135 -9.00 5.47 8.11
C GLU A 135 -8.21 5.65 6.82
N THR A 136 -7.06 4.96 6.68
CA THR A 136 -6.27 5.03 5.45
C THR A 136 -7.07 4.48 4.28
N GLN A 137 -7.75 3.33 4.44
CA GLN A 137 -8.59 2.78 3.39
C GLN A 137 -9.77 3.67 3.05
N TYR A 138 -10.36 4.33 4.05
CA TYR A 138 -11.42 5.29 3.81
C TYR A 138 -10.92 6.42 2.89
N PHE A 139 -9.80 7.07 3.21
CA PHE A 139 -9.24 8.11 2.33
C PHE A 139 -8.84 7.56 0.95
N ASN A 140 -8.22 6.38 0.91
CA ASN A 140 -7.80 5.76 -0.35
C ASN A 140 -8.99 5.42 -1.26
N LEU A 141 -10.11 4.96 -0.70
CA LEU A 141 -11.27 4.59 -1.50
C LEU A 141 -12.05 5.83 -1.94
N GLN A 142 -12.00 6.94 -1.19
CA GLN A 142 -12.61 8.20 -1.63
C GLN A 142 -12.02 8.69 -2.96
N TRP A 143 -10.69 8.77 -3.08
CA TRP A 143 -10.09 9.28 -4.32
C TRP A 143 -10.19 8.32 -5.50
N VAL A 144 -10.36 7.00 -5.26
CA VAL A 144 -10.58 6.00 -6.32
C VAL A 144 -12.05 6.06 -6.77
N TYR A 145 -12.98 6.22 -5.83
CA TYR A 145 -14.41 6.27 -6.12
C TYR A 145 -14.80 7.52 -6.89
N TRP A 146 -14.32 8.69 -6.45
CA TRP A 146 -14.64 9.98 -7.07
C TRP A 146 -13.74 10.31 -8.27
N GLY A 147 -12.55 9.72 -8.34
CA GLY A 147 -11.53 10.07 -9.33
C GLY A 147 -10.56 11.15 -8.84
N SER A 148 -9.34 11.12 -9.35
CA SER A 148 -8.25 12.01 -8.97
C SER A 148 -8.56 13.48 -9.28
N GLY A 149 -9.43 13.76 -10.26
CA GLY A 149 -9.82 15.11 -10.67
C GLY A 149 -10.90 15.78 -9.81
N ALA A 150 -11.73 15.02 -9.11
CA ALA A 150 -13.00 15.47 -8.55
C ALA A 150 -12.89 16.45 -7.38
N LYS A 151 -13.96 17.25 -7.16
CA LYS A 151 -14.07 18.19 -6.04
C LYS A 151 -13.97 17.48 -4.69
N GLN A 152 -14.67 16.36 -4.54
CA GLN A 152 -14.66 15.52 -3.35
C GLN A 152 -13.24 15.04 -3.04
N THR A 153 -12.50 14.57 -4.05
CA THR A 153 -11.10 14.17 -3.90
C THR A 153 -10.22 15.32 -3.42
N ARG A 154 -10.45 16.55 -3.92
CA ARG A 154 -9.74 17.75 -3.44
C ARG A 154 -10.00 18.03 -1.96
N GLU A 155 -11.25 17.95 -1.50
CA GLU A 155 -11.61 18.14 -0.09
C GLU A 155 -10.94 17.09 0.82
N TYR A 156 -10.84 15.84 0.37
CA TYR A 156 -10.12 14.79 1.09
C TYR A 156 -8.59 14.98 1.06
N ALA A 157 -8.02 15.42 -0.07
CA ALA A 157 -6.61 15.75 -0.17
C ALA A 157 -6.22 16.88 0.79
N GLU A 158 -7.07 17.88 0.98
CA GLU A 158 -6.86 18.95 1.98
C GLU A 158 -6.83 18.42 3.42
N LYS A 159 -7.63 17.40 3.75
CA LYS A 159 -7.56 16.71 5.06
C LYS A 159 -6.24 15.98 5.22
N ILE A 160 -5.77 15.28 4.18
CA ILE A 160 -4.44 14.63 4.19
C ILE A 160 -3.32 15.64 4.35
N ASN A 161 -3.37 16.78 3.65
CA ASN A 161 -2.39 17.85 3.78
C ASN A 161 -2.31 18.39 5.23
N LYS A 162 -3.44 18.52 5.93
CA LYS A 162 -3.47 18.87 7.36
C LYS A 162 -2.82 17.81 8.24
N ILE A 163 -3.03 16.52 7.92
CA ILE A 163 -2.38 15.41 8.63
C ILE A 163 -0.86 15.46 8.43
N HIS A 164 -0.40 15.63 7.18
CA HIS A 164 1.04 15.77 6.87
C HIS A 164 1.66 17.00 7.54
N ALA A 165 0.93 18.13 7.60
CA ALA A 165 1.35 19.30 8.36
C ALA A 165 1.54 19.02 9.86
N GLY A 166 0.72 18.13 10.43
CA GLY A 166 0.92 17.61 11.78
C GLY A 166 2.16 16.72 11.93
N VAL A 167 2.49 15.94 10.89
CA VAL A 167 3.69 15.08 10.87
C VAL A 167 4.97 15.92 10.87
N TRP A 168 5.07 16.99 10.09
CA TRP A 168 6.28 17.83 10.05
C TRP A 168 6.62 18.49 11.38
N LYS A 169 5.62 18.74 12.25
CA LYS A 169 5.88 19.25 13.60
C LYS A 169 6.70 18.28 14.48
N ARG A 170 6.60 16.98 14.22
CA ARG A 170 7.29 15.92 14.98
C ARG A 170 8.40 15.22 14.19
N ALA A 171 8.48 15.46 12.90
CA ALA A 171 9.48 14.90 12.00
C ALA A 171 9.73 15.92 10.87
N PRO A 172 10.38 17.07 11.17
CA PRO A 172 10.69 18.07 10.15
C PRO A 172 11.61 17.47 9.08
N GLY A 173 11.43 17.91 7.82
CA GLY A 173 12.21 17.42 6.69
C GLY A 173 11.79 16.06 6.13
N THR A 174 10.74 15.41 6.66
CA THR A 174 10.18 14.23 5.99
C THR A 174 9.47 14.63 4.69
N PHE A 175 9.55 13.81 3.65
CA PHE A 175 9.04 14.13 2.31
C PHE A 175 9.79 15.29 1.66
N HIS A 176 11.10 15.34 1.87
CA HIS A 176 11.98 16.37 1.32
C HIS A 176 11.96 16.31 -0.21
N PHE A 177 12.14 15.11 -0.77
CA PHE A 177 11.96 14.90 -2.20
C PHE A 177 10.51 14.52 -2.49
N ALA A 178 9.95 15.05 -3.58
CA ALA A 178 8.57 14.77 -3.97
C ALA A 178 8.29 13.27 -4.12
N TRP A 179 9.27 12.51 -4.62
CA TRP A 179 9.14 11.07 -4.81
C TRP A 179 8.91 10.31 -3.50
N GLU A 180 9.35 10.83 -2.34
CA GLU A 180 9.11 10.17 -1.04
C GLU A 180 7.62 10.11 -0.70
N ALA A 181 6.87 11.17 -1.03
CA ALA A 181 5.42 11.19 -0.88
C ALA A 181 4.72 10.43 -2.01
N GLN A 182 5.23 10.52 -3.24
CA GLN A 182 4.69 9.81 -4.40
C GLN A 182 4.82 8.29 -4.28
N ALA A 183 5.87 7.81 -3.59
CA ALA A 183 6.16 6.39 -3.44
C ALA A 183 4.94 5.62 -2.92
N ALA A 184 4.11 6.20 -2.05
CA ALA A 184 2.90 5.55 -1.58
C ALA A 184 1.92 5.22 -2.71
N ILE A 185 1.78 6.14 -3.67
CA ILE A 185 0.88 5.98 -4.82
C ILE A 185 1.52 5.12 -5.91
N ILE A 186 2.82 5.31 -6.17
CA ILE A 186 3.55 4.51 -7.17
C ILE A 186 3.57 3.03 -6.74
N LEU A 187 3.92 2.75 -5.49
CA LEU A 187 3.96 1.37 -4.97
C LEU A 187 2.56 0.76 -4.87
N LEU A 188 1.53 1.53 -4.54
CA LEU A 188 0.13 1.07 -4.61
C LEU A 188 -0.25 0.63 -6.02
N SER A 189 0.09 1.43 -7.04
CA SER A 189 -0.21 1.11 -8.44
C SER A 189 0.54 -0.13 -8.95
N TRP A 190 1.76 -0.35 -8.42
CA TRP A 190 2.64 -1.44 -8.81
C TRP A 190 2.35 -2.77 -8.10
N TYR A 191 1.81 -2.69 -6.89
CA TYR A 191 1.70 -3.81 -5.95
C TYR A 191 0.98 -5.05 -6.52
N GLU A 192 -0.15 -4.90 -7.21
CA GLU A 192 -0.87 -6.06 -7.77
C GLU A 192 -0.02 -6.80 -8.83
N ASN A 193 0.65 -6.05 -9.71
CA ASN A 193 1.56 -6.62 -10.71
C ASN A 193 2.73 -7.35 -10.04
N TYR A 194 3.23 -6.80 -8.94
CA TYR A 194 4.28 -7.43 -8.15
C TYR A 194 3.83 -8.74 -7.50
N ILE A 195 2.66 -8.82 -6.83
CA ILE A 195 2.15 -10.10 -6.29
C ILE A 195 2.03 -11.14 -7.39
N ARG A 196 1.39 -10.76 -8.52
CA ARG A 196 1.18 -11.66 -9.66
C ARG A 196 2.51 -12.23 -10.16
N THR A 197 3.56 -11.42 -10.18
CA THR A 197 4.91 -11.83 -10.55
C THR A 197 5.54 -12.76 -9.49
N VAL A 198 5.48 -12.40 -8.21
CA VAL A 198 6.04 -13.19 -7.08
C VAL A 198 5.49 -14.61 -7.02
N VAL A 199 4.20 -14.80 -7.34
CA VAL A 199 3.55 -16.11 -7.29
C VAL A 199 3.56 -16.84 -8.64
N GLY A 200 4.02 -16.21 -9.71
CA GLY A 200 3.96 -16.79 -11.06
C GLY A 200 2.53 -16.97 -11.57
N ALA A 201 1.67 -15.96 -11.37
CA ALA A 201 0.34 -15.90 -11.98
C ALA A 201 0.46 -15.87 -13.51
N LYS A 202 -0.51 -16.49 -14.20
CA LYS A 202 -0.48 -16.62 -15.67
C LYS A 202 -0.72 -15.30 -16.38
N LYS A 203 -1.54 -14.42 -15.80
CA LYS A 203 -1.89 -13.11 -16.36
C LYS A 203 -1.34 -12.00 -15.49
N GLN A 204 -0.79 -11.00 -16.16
CA GLN A 204 -0.45 -9.71 -15.58
C GLN A 204 -1.72 -8.86 -15.41
N ILE A 205 -1.60 -7.73 -14.70
CA ILE A 205 -2.70 -6.76 -14.60
C ILE A 205 -3.07 -6.20 -15.99
N HIS A 206 -4.31 -5.71 -16.11
CA HIS A 206 -4.87 -5.26 -17.38
C HIS A 206 -4.02 -4.15 -18.03
N PRO A 207 -3.73 -4.20 -19.36
CA PRO A 207 -2.92 -3.18 -20.03
C PRO A 207 -3.47 -1.76 -19.91
N GLN A 208 -4.80 -1.58 -19.97
CA GLN A 208 -5.42 -0.26 -19.79
C GLN A 208 -5.17 0.30 -18.38
N LEU A 209 -5.16 -0.56 -17.35
CA LEU A 209 -4.84 -0.14 -15.99
C LEU A 209 -3.40 0.34 -15.88
N LYS A 210 -2.44 -0.37 -16.51
CA LYS A 210 -1.03 0.07 -16.58
C LYS A 210 -0.87 1.45 -17.21
N LYS A 211 -1.66 1.76 -18.24
CA LYS A 211 -1.65 3.07 -18.92
C LYS A 211 -2.34 4.17 -18.11
N ALA A 212 -3.40 3.83 -17.38
CA ALA A 212 -4.16 4.78 -16.57
C ALA A 212 -3.43 5.22 -15.29
N TRP A 213 -2.65 4.32 -14.67
CA TRP A 213 -1.97 4.59 -13.40
C TRP A 213 -1.07 5.85 -13.40
N PRO A 214 -0.18 6.07 -14.39
CA PRO A 214 0.62 7.28 -14.48
C PRO A 214 -0.19 8.58 -14.44
N GLU A 215 -1.27 8.67 -15.23
CA GLU A 215 -2.13 9.87 -15.28
C GLU A 215 -2.88 10.06 -13.97
N TRP A 216 -3.50 9.00 -13.45
CA TRP A 216 -4.25 9.04 -12.20
C TRP A 216 -3.37 9.43 -11.00
N GLY A 217 -2.20 8.79 -10.89
CA GLY A 217 -1.27 8.99 -9.79
C GLY A 217 -0.69 10.39 -9.77
N GLU A 218 -0.24 10.90 -10.92
CA GLU A 218 0.26 12.28 -11.05
C GLU A 218 -0.81 13.30 -10.67
N ARG A 219 -2.04 13.12 -11.17
CA ARG A 219 -3.14 14.05 -10.91
C ARG A 219 -3.53 14.09 -9.44
N LEU A 220 -3.45 12.95 -8.77
CA LEU A 220 -3.71 12.82 -7.35
C LEU A 220 -2.60 13.48 -6.52
N THR A 221 -1.33 13.13 -6.78
CA THR A 221 -0.21 13.66 -5.98
C THR A 221 0.01 15.15 -6.23
N SER A 222 -0.43 15.71 -7.36
CA SER A 222 -0.43 17.16 -7.59
C SER A 222 -1.33 17.94 -6.62
N ARG A 223 -2.20 17.26 -5.85
CA ARG A 223 -3.06 17.87 -4.81
C ARG A 223 -2.43 17.84 -3.43
N LEU A 224 -1.35 17.08 -3.29
CA LEU A 224 -0.62 16.96 -2.03
C LEU A 224 0.50 17.98 -2.04
N VAL A 225 0.63 18.70 -0.92
CA VAL A 225 1.61 19.79 -0.77
C VAL A 225 2.75 19.36 0.14
N PRO A 226 3.98 19.86 -0.09
CA PRO A 226 5.11 19.62 0.79
C PRO A 226 5.09 20.51 2.04
N GLU A 227 6.13 20.36 2.86
CA GLU A 227 6.32 21.18 4.06
C GLU A 227 6.31 22.68 3.71
N SER A 228 5.67 23.49 4.56
CA SER A 228 5.59 24.94 4.37
C SER A 228 6.98 25.53 4.13
N GLY A 229 7.14 26.34 3.09
CA GLY A 229 8.43 26.92 2.69
C GLY A 229 9.34 25.98 1.88
N SER A 230 8.86 24.83 1.45
CA SER A 230 9.54 24.02 0.42
C SER A 230 9.56 24.76 -0.92
N VAL A 231 10.62 24.53 -1.70
CA VAL A 231 10.74 25.01 -3.09
C VAL A 231 9.91 24.19 -4.08
N VAL A 232 9.48 22.99 -3.67
CA VAL A 232 8.59 22.12 -4.45
C VAL A 232 7.16 22.66 -4.33
N PRO A 233 6.42 22.87 -5.43
CA PRO A 233 5.07 23.42 -5.35
C PRO A 233 4.01 22.38 -4.93
N ASN A 234 4.18 21.12 -5.34
CA ASN A 234 3.31 20.00 -5.03
C ASN A 234 4.02 18.67 -5.33
N PHE A 235 3.47 17.56 -4.86
CA PHE A 235 4.03 16.22 -5.10
C PHE A 235 3.65 15.62 -6.46
N GLY A 236 3.11 16.39 -7.41
CA GLY A 236 2.90 15.93 -8.79
C GLY A 236 4.14 16.07 -9.68
N ILE A 237 5.15 16.84 -9.25
CA ILE A 237 6.36 17.07 -10.04
C ILE A 237 7.16 15.78 -10.22
N ASN A 238 7.81 15.60 -11.37
CA ASN A 238 8.63 14.41 -11.66
C ASN A 238 7.90 13.05 -11.53
N TYR A 239 6.58 13.02 -11.45
CA TYR A 239 5.83 11.77 -11.34
C TYR A 239 6.08 10.86 -12.58
N PRO A 240 6.17 9.53 -12.41
CA PRO A 240 6.32 8.59 -13.51
C PRO A 240 5.32 8.80 -14.65
N ARG A 241 5.79 8.89 -15.89
CA ARG A 241 4.94 9.22 -17.07
C ARG A 241 4.25 8.02 -17.72
N ASN A 242 4.80 6.83 -17.50
CA ASN A 242 4.33 5.59 -18.08
C ASN A 242 4.56 4.42 -17.10
N TRP A 243 4.00 3.25 -17.42
CA TRP A 243 4.17 2.06 -16.59
C TRP A 243 5.64 1.63 -16.42
N GLY A 244 6.48 1.84 -17.44
CA GLY A 244 7.91 1.53 -17.37
C GLY A 244 8.62 2.36 -16.31
N GLU A 245 8.32 3.66 -16.22
CA GLU A 245 8.85 4.53 -15.16
C GLU A 245 8.33 4.13 -13.76
N ILE A 246 7.07 3.69 -13.64
CA ILE A 246 6.52 3.14 -12.37
C ILE A 246 7.30 1.90 -11.94
N ASP A 247 7.51 0.96 -12.86
CA ASP A 247 8.22 -0.29 -12.59
C ASP A 247 9.70 -0.03 -12.25
N ALA A 248 10.36 0.83 -13.02
CA ALA A 248 11.73 1.26 -12.75
C ALA A 248 11.84 1.92 -11.37
N PHE A 249 10.91 2.80 -11.02
CA PHE A 249 10.90 3.45 -9.70
C PHE A 249 10.73 2.43 -8.57
N ALA A 250 9.79 1.48 -8.68
CA ALA A 250 9.59 0.46 -7.65
C ALA A 250 10.84 -0.42 -7.47
N ASN A 251 11.49 -0.79 -8.57
CA ASN A 251 12.75 -1.53 -8.53
C ASN A 251 13.88 -0.70 -7.92
N TRP A 252 14.02 0.58 -8.30
CA TRP A 252 14.98 1.49 -7.70
C TRP A 252 14.73 1.64 -6.20
N PHE A 253 13.51 1.98 -5.79
CA PHE A 253 13.14 2.23 -4.39
C PHE A 253 13.43 1.01 -3.50
N THR A 254 13.08 -0.20 -3.96
CA THR A 254 13.29 -1.42 -3.16
C THR A 254 14.76 -1.79 -3.00
N ASN A 255 15.61 -1.42 -3.97
CA ASN A 255 17.03 -1.76 -4.00
C ASN A 255 17.96 -0.61 -3.58
N PHE A 256 17.45 0.63 -3.47
CA PHE A 256 18.24 1.78 -3.06
C PHE A 256 18.86 1.57 -1.68
N ASP A 257 20.08 2.07 -1.49
CA ASP A 257 20.85 1.83 -0.27
C ASP A 257 20.45 2.77 0.87
N PHE A 258 19.21 2.61 1.36
CA PHE A 258 18.73 3.34 2.52
C PHE A 258 19.50 2.98 3.80
N ASP A 259 20.06 1.78 3.90
CA ASP A 259 20.77 1.33 5.10
C ASP A 259 22.03 2.16 5.36
N GLN A 260 22.77 2.54 4.30
CA GLN A 260 23.90 3.47 4.42
C GLN A 260 23.50 4.88 4.85
N GLN A 261 22.23 5.27 4.66
CA GLN A 261 21.76 6.64 4.88
C GLN A 261 20.91 6.79 6.14
N ARG A 262 20.66 5.70 6.85
CA ARG A 262 19.86 5.65 8.08
C ARG A 262 20.74 5.73 9.32
N THR A 263 20.19 6.35 10.36
CA THR A 263 20.71 6.22 11.72
C THR A 263 20.22 4.90 12.34
N GLU A 264 20.81 4.50 13.47
CA GLU A 264 20.28 3.36 14.25
C GLU A 264 18.85 3.63 14.75
N GLU A 265 18.55 4.88 15.11
CA GLU A 265 17.21 5.30 15.50
C GLU A 265 16.19 5.08 14.37
N ASP A 266 16.51 5.51 13.15
CA ASP A 266 15.63 5.31 11.99
C ASP A 266 15.40 3.82 11.71
N THR A 267 16.44 3.03 11.95
CA THR A 267 16.39 1.58 11.76
C THR A 267 15.46 0.89 12.75
N ILE A 268 15.57 1.23 14.04
CA ILE A 268 14.67 0.72 15.08
C ILE A 268 13.23 1.13 14.77
N LYS A 269 13.01 2.40 14.40
CA LYS A 269 11.68 2.92 14.05
C LYS A 269 11.06 2.20 12.86
N GLY A 270 11.85 1.96 11.82
CA GLY A 270 11.43 1.18 10.66
C GLY A 270 11.00 -0.23 11.05
N HIS A 271 11.86 -0.93 11.81
CA HIS A 271 11.61 -2.31 12.26
C HIS A 271 10.34 -2.42 13.11
N GLU A 272 10.21 -1.61 14.17
CA GLU A 272 9.03 -1.62 15.05
C GLU A 272 7.74 -1.33 14.29
N THR A 273 7.80 -0.41 13.32
CA THR A 273 6.65 -0.06 12.49
C THR A 273 6.29 -1.22 11.55
N ALA A 274 7.28 -1.88 10.96
CA ALA A 274 7.06 -3.03 10.09
C ALA A 274 6.42 -4.21 10.86
N GLU A 275 6.92 -4.51 12.06
CA GLU A 275 6.34 -5.50 12.96
C GLU A 275 4.88 -5.16 13.33
N ALA A 276 4.58 -3.89 13.60
CA ALA A 276 3.22 -3.46 13.89
C ALA A 276 2.25 -3.68 12.71
N PHE A 277 2.68 -3.41 11.47
CA PHE A 277 1.86 -3.69 10.28
C PHE A 277 1.63 -5.19 10.06
N ILE A 278 2.67 -6.01 10.24
CA ILE A 278 2.56 -7.47 10.13
C ILE A 278 1.61 -8.04 11.19
N HIS A 279 1.73 -7.56 12.43
CA HIS A 279 0.88 -7.96 13.53
C HIS A 279 -0.58 -7.56 13.27
N GLN A 280 -0.81 -6.31 12.88
CA GLN A 280 -2.15 -5.79 12.59
C GLN A 280 -2.84 -6.55 11.44
N PHE A 281 -2.11 -6.90 10.37
CA PHE A 281 -2.64 -7.77 9.32
C PHE A 281 -3.03 -9.15 9.86
N SER A 282 -2.15 -9.75 10.68
CA SER A 282 -2.39 -11.07 11.25
C SER A 282 -3.63 -11.08 12.15
N GLU A 283 -3.82 -10.03 12.96
CA GLU A 283 -5.00 -9.87 13.82
C GLU A 283 -6.30 -9.67 13.07
N LEU A 284 -6.28 -9.00 11.92
CA LEU A 284 -7.48 -8.78 11.12
C LEU A 284 -8.02 -10.09 10.53
N TRP A 285 -7.12 -10.93 10.03
CA TRP A 285 -7.48 -12.02 9.11
C TRP A 285 -7.33 -13.42 9.68
N LEU A 286 -6.60 -13.58 10.78
CA LEU A 286 -6.28 -14.90 11.32
C LEU A 286 -6.52 -14.92 12.82
N PRO A 287 -7.01 -16.04 13.36
CA PRO A 287 -7.04 -16.21 14.80
C PRO A 287 -5.62 -16.34 15.37
N ARG A 288 -5.45 -15.99 16.65
CA ARG A 288 -4.14 -15.97 17.33
C ARG A 288 -3.23 -17.18 17.07
N PRO A 289 -3.70 -18.44 17.12
CA PRO A 289 -2.84 -19.60 16.85
C PRO A 289 -2.28 -19.65 15.42
N LEU A 290 -2.88 -18.94 14.48
CA LEU A 290 -2.48 -18.88 13.07
C LEU A 290 -1.75 -17.57 12.72
N HIS A 291 -1.45 -16.69 13.67
CA HIS A 291 -0.71 -15.45 13.35
C HIS A 291 0.67 -15.72 12.72
N PHE A 292 1.32 -16.85 13.02
CA PHE A 292 2.55 -17.24 12.34
C PHE A 292 2.36 -17.39 10.82
N LEU A 293 1.18 -17.83 10.37
CA LEU A 293 0.84 -17.91 8.95
C LEU A 293 0.66 -16.51 8.37
N GLY A 294 -0.01 -15.60 9.09
CA GLY A 294 -0.19 -14.20 8.70
C GLY A 294 1.13 -13.48 8.48
N ARG A 295 2.07 -13.67 9.42
CA ARG A 295 3.45 -13.22 9.30
C ARG A 295 4.12 -13.77 8.04
N ASN A 296 4.05 -15.08 7.82
CA ASN A 296 4.66 -15.70 6.64
C ASN A 296 4.01 -15.24 5.32
N ILE A 297 2.72 -14.92 5.31
CA ILE A 297 2.05 -14.29 4.16
C ILE A 297 2.71 -12.95 3.85
N ILE A 298 2.82 -12.03 4.83
CA ILE A 298 3.46 -10.73 4.60
C ILE A 298 4.92 -10.91 4.16
N LEU A 299 5.72 -11.66 4.91
CA LEU A 299 7.15 -11.88 4.61
C LEU A 299 7.37 -12.48 3.22
N THR A 300 6.45 -13.30 2.72
CA THR A 300 6.49 -13.86 1.35
C THR A 300 6.37 -12.78 0.28
N PHE A 301 5.57 -11.74 0.53
CA PHE A 301 5.34 -10.63 -0.39
C PHE A 301 6.25 -9.43 -0.14
N LEU A 302 7.12 -9.45 0.88
CA LEU A 302 8.16 -8.44 1.00
C LEU A 302 9.40 -8.82 0.16
N PRO A 303 9.93 -7.91 -0.67
CA PRO A 303 11.22 -8.13 -1.33
C PRO A 303 12.33 -8.40 -0.30
N PRO A 304 13.29 -9.31 -0.57
CA PRO A 304 14.37 -9.61 0.37
C PRO A 304 15.15 -8.37 0.82
N ALA A 305 15.43 -7.44 -0.11
CA ALA A 305 16.11 -6.19 0.19
C ALA A 305 15.33 -5.29 1.18
N ILE A 306 14.00 -5.34 1.17
CA ILE A 306 13.19 -4.61 2.16
C ILE A 306 13.20 -5.34 3.51
N ARG A 307 13.10 -6.68 3.53
CA ARG A 307 13.19 -7.46 4.78
C ARG A 307 14.50 -7.19 5.51
N GLN A 308 15.60 -7.17 4.77
CA GLN A 308 16.92 -6.82 5.29
C GLN A 308 16.95 -5.41 5.90
N LYS A 309 16.53 -4.39 5.14
CA LYS A 309 16.45 -2.99 5.62
C LYS A 309 15.60 -2.85 6.88
N GLN A 310 14.57 -3.69 7.02
CA GLN A 310 13.67 -3.67 8.18
C GLN A 310 14.07 -4.64 9.29
N ARG A 311 15.22 -5.33 9.19
CA ARG A 311 15.66 -6.38 10.12
C ARG A 311 14.57 -7.43 10.38
N LEU A 312 13.78 -7.74 9.35
CA LEU A 312 12.78 -8.80 9.40
C LEU A 312 13.44 -10.13 9.03
N GLU A 313 12.91 -11.21 9.59
CA GLU A 313 13.31 -12.56 9.22
C GLU A 313 12.89 -12.93 7.79
N ASP A 314 13.53 -13.95 7.24
CA ASP A 314 13.05 -14.58 6.01
C ASP A 314 11.82 -15.45 6.29
N PRO A 315 10.87 -15.54 5.34
CA PRO A 315 9.73 -16.44 5.49
C PRO A 315 10.22 -17.89 5.56
N ASN A 316 9.55 -18.71 6.35
CA ASN A 316 9.80 -20.14 6.38
C ASN A 316 9.68 -20.71 4.95
N PRO A 317 10.67 -21.42 4.41
CA PRO A 317 10.69 -21.81 3.00
C PRO A 317 9.48 -22.67 2.57
N ILE A 318 9.02 -23.57 3.46
CA ILE A 318 7.86 -24.43 3.19
C ILE A 318 6.58 -23.58 3.18
N LEU A 319 6.39 -22.72 4.17
CA LEU A 319 5.24 -21.83 4.21
C LEU A 319 5.26 -20.83 3.05
N GLN A 320 6.43 -20.30 2.67
CA GLN A 320 6.58 -19.42 1.51
C GLN A 320 6.11 -20.12 0.23
N TRP A 321 6.54 -21.37 0.02
CA TRP A 321 6.10 -22.17 -1.12
C TRP A 321 4.59 -22.40 -1.10
N LEU A 322 4.02 -22.77 0.05
CA LEU A 322 2.57 -22.97 0.22
C LEU A 322 1.78 -21.68 -0.04
N VAL A 323 2.22 -20.55 0.50
CA VAL A 323 1.60 -19.23 0.27
C VAL A 323 1.64 -18.90 -1.22
N LYS A 324 2.80 -19.01 -1.88
CA LYS A 324 2.92 -18.76 -3.32
C LYS A 324 2.00 -19.69 -4.13
N ALA A 325 1.96 -20.98 -3.81
CA ALA A 325 1.09 -21.94 -4.49
C ALA A 325 -0.40 -21.62 -4.31
N PHE A 326 -0.82 -21.26 -3.10
CA PHE A 326 -2.18 -20.84 -2.79
C PHE A 326 -2.58 -19.59 -3.59
N PHE A 327 -1.80 -18.51 -3.51
CA PHE A 327 -2.11 -17.26 -4.21
C PHE A 327 -2.04 -17.42 -5.73
N ARG A 328 -1.07 -18.17 -6.26
CA ARG A 328 -1.02 -18.52 -7.69
C ARG A 328 -2.30 -19.20 -8.14
N THR A 329 -2.78 -20.18 -7.38
CA THR A 329 -4.01 -20.92 -7.67
C THR A 329 -5.23 -20.01 -7.56
N ALA A 330 -5.33 -19.23 -6.49
CA ALA A 330 -6.44 -18.32 -6.24
C ALA A 330 -6.56 -17.25 -7.33
N ILE A 331 -5.46 -16.58 -7.70
CA ILE A 331 -5.43 -15.56 -8.75
C ILE A 331 -5.78 -16.18 -10.10
N ASN A 332 -5.13 -17.28 -10.50
CA ASN A 332 -5.41 -17.93 -11.78
C ASN A 332 -6.86 -18.43 -11.88
N ARG A 333 -7.43 -18.90 -10.77
CA ARG A 333 -8.84 -19.31 -10.71
C ARG A 333 -9.76 -18.10 -10.83
N SER A 334 -9.48 -17.01 -10.12
CA SER A 334 -10.21 -15.74 -10.26
C SER A 334 -10.19 -15.25 -11.71
N ASP A 335 -9.00 -15.22 -12.33
CA ASP A 335 -8.79 -14.78 -13.71
C ASP A 335 -9.53 -15.64 -14.75
N SER A 336 -9.86 -16.90 -14.41
CA SER A 336 -10.59 -17.84 -15.28
C SER A 336 -12.12 -17.81 -15.10
N ARG A 337 -12.61 -17.39 -13.93
CA ARG A 337 -14.05 -17.31 -13.63
C ARG A 337 -14.69 -16.09 -14.29
N PRO A 338 -16.02 -16.06 -14.49
CA PRO A 338 -16.71 -14.83 -14.86
C PRO A 338 -16.37 -13.70 -13.89
N ASP A 339 -16.28 -12.48 -14.41
CA ASP A 339 -16.11 -11.27 -13.61
C ASP A 339 -17.34 -11.04 -12.74
N PRO A 340 -17.20 -10.46 -11.53
CA PRO A 340 -18.32 -10.25 -10.64
C PRO A 340 -19.34 -9.26 -11.23
N VAL A 341 -20.62 -9.47 -10.93
CA VAL A 341 -21.70 -8.57 -11.36
C VAL A 341 -21.69 -7.28 -10.54
N ASP A 342 -21.42 -7.40 -9.25
CA ASP A 342 -21.38 -6.31 -8.28
C ASP A 342 -19.95 -6.01 -7.86
N ALA A 343 -19.69 -4.79 -7.38
CA ALA A 343 -18.37 -4.34 -6.94
C ALA A 343 -18.13 -4.74 -5.47
N PRO A 344 -17.32 -5.79 -5.17
CA PRO A 344 -17.20 -6.28 -3.79
C PRO A 344 -16.58 -5.26 -2.83
N LEU A 345 -15.65 -4.45 -3.33
CA LEU A 345 -14.99 -3.43 -2.53
C LEU A 345 -15.89 -2.20 -2.29
N GLU A 346 -16.98 -2.05 -3.05
CA GLU A 346 -17.93 -0.96 -2.85
C GLU A 346 -18.74 -1.16 -1.57
N ALA A 347 -19.15 -2.40 -1.28
CA ALA A 347 -19.77 -2.75 -0.01
C ALA A 347 -18.86 -2.43 1.19
N PHE A 348 -17.58 -2.80 1.10
CA PHE A 348 -16.59 -2.45 2.12
C PHE A 348 -16.42 -0.93 2.26
N PHE A 349 -16.40 -0.19 1.14
CA PHE A 349 -16.32 1.26 1.18
C PHE A 349 -17.55 1.90 1.84
N ASP A 350 -18.74 1.35 1.62
CA ASP A 350 -19.97 1.79 2.26
C ASP A 350 -19.97 1.49 3.76
N ASP A 351 -19.48 0.32 4.17
CA ASP A 351 -19.29 -0.02 5.58
C ASP A 351 -18.39 1.00 6.28
N LEU A 352 -17.24 1.37 5.67
CA LEU A 352 -16.33 2.38 6.22
C LEU A 352 -16.99 3.75 6.44
N LYS A 353 -17.96 4.14 5.60
CA LYS A 353 -18.72 5.40 5.79
C LYS A 353 -19.62 5.35 7.02
N SER A 354 -20.10 4.16 7.38
CA SER A 354 -21.04 3.95 8.47
C SER A 354 -20.35 3.76 9.84
N TRP A 355 -19.09 3.35 9.84
CA TRP A 355 -18.38 3.00 11.07
C TRP A 355 -17.88 4.21 11.87
N ASP A 356 -17.98 4.09 13.20
CA ASP A 356 -17.21 4.95 14.11
C ASP A 356 -15.77 4.42 14.21
N LEU A 357 -14.92 4.85 13.26
CA LEU A 357 -13.52 4.44 13.17
C LEU A 357 -12.71 4.74 14.44
N SER A 358 -13.17 5.67 15.30
CA SER A 358 -12.49 5.98 16.56
C SER A 358 -12.61 4.87 17.61
N LYS A 359 -13.58 3.95 17.44
CA LYS A 359 -13.86 2.83 18.36
C LYS A 359 -13.43 1.47 17.79
N ILE A 360 -12.96 1.42 16.55
CA ILE A 360 -12.80 0.15 15.82
C ILE A 360 -11.79 -0.81 16.47
N ASP A 361 -10.69 -0.31 17.05
CA ASP A 361 -9.73 -1.17 17.75
C ASP A 361 -10.38 -1.90 18.95
N LYS A 362 -11.33 -1.28 19.65
CA LYS A 362 -12.07 -1.94 20.74
C LYS A 362 -13.00 -3.03 20.19
N VAL A 363 -13.63 -2.77 19.05
CA VAL A 363 -14.51 -3.74 18.37
C VAL A 363 -13.72 -4.95 17.92
N GLU A 364 -12.58 -4.74 17.27
CA GLU A 364 -11.69 -5.81 16.81
C GLU A 364 -11.10 -6.61 17.98
N ALA A 365 -10.69 -5.94 19.05
CA ALA A 365 -10.22 -6.62 20.27
C ALA A 365 -11.31 -7.54 20.86
N ALA A 366 -12.56 -7.07 20.93
CA ALA A 366 -13.69 -7.86 21.43
C ALA A 366 -14.06 -9.01 20.49
N ARG A 367 -13.99 -8.82 19.16
CA ARG A 367 -14.16 -9.89 18.17
C ARG A 367 -13.14 -10.99 18.38
N ARG A 368 -11.86 -10.64 18.44
CA ARG A 368 -10.73 -11.56 18.66
C ARG A 368 -10.87 -12.35 19.97
N ASP A 369 -11.28 -11.70 21.05
CA ASP A 369 -11.44 -12.38 22.34
C ASP A 369 -12.59 -13.41 22.30
N ARG A 370 -13.64 -13.16 21.51
CA ARG A 370 -14.71 -14.14 21.25
C ARG A 370 -14.23 -15.31 20.39
N GLU A 371 -13.52 -15.04 19.29
CA GLU A 371 -12.98 -16.08 18.40
C GLU A 371 -11.99 -17.00 19.13
N SER A 372 -11.09 -16.43 19.95
CA SER A 372 -10.13 -17.18 20.76
C SER A 372 -10.82 -18.14 21.73
N ARG A 373 -11.92 -17.72 22.37
CA ARG A 373 -12.72 -18.61 23.23
C ARG A 373 -13.34 -19.74 22.41
N TRP A 374 -13.93 -19.43 21.26
CA TRP A 374 -14.54 -20.43 20.37
C TRP A 374 -13.56 -21.48 19.87
N ILE A 375 -12.35 -21.07 19.47
CA ILE A 375 -11.32 -22.00 19.02
C ILE A 375 -10.86 -22.90 20.17
N LYS A 376 -10.65 -22.34 21.36
CA LYS A 376 -10.30 -23.16 22.54
C LYS A 376 -11.39 -24.16 22.86
N VAL A 377 -12.66 -23.75 22.85
CA VAL A 377 -13.80 -24.65 23.07
C VAL A 377 -13.86 -25.75 22.01
N SER A 378 -13.69 -25.39 20.74
CA SER A 378 -13.72 -26.34 19.61
C SER A 378 -12.55 -27.33 19.68
N ALA A 379 -11.35 -26.86 20.02
CA ALA A 379 -10.18 -27.71 20.20
C ALA A 379 -10.35 -28.66 21.40
N CYS A 380 -10.84 -28.16 22.54
CA CYS A 380 -11.16 -29.01 23.70
C CYS A 380 -12.23 -30.05 23.36
N ALA A 381 -13.29 -29.67 22.65
CA ALA A 381 -14.33 -30.59 22.20
C ALA A 381 -13.76 -31.66 21.25
N PHE A 382 -12.90 -31.28 20.31
CA PHE A 382 -12.22 -32.22 19.42
C PHE A 382 -11.33 -33.21 20.18
N VAL A 383 -10.58 -32.75 21.19
CA VAL A 383 -9.76 -33.63 22.05
C VAL A 383 -10.63 -34.59 22.87
N VAL A 384 -11.72 -34.11 23.46
CA VAL A 384 -12.68 -34.96 24.20
C VAL A 384 -13.31 -36.00 23.28
N LEU A 385 -13.72 -35.62 22.07
CA LEU A 385 -14.25 -36.56 21.08
C LEU A 385 -13.21 -37.60 20.65
N CYS A 386 -11.95 -37.21 20.45
CA CYS A 386 -10.87 -38.15 20.15
C CYS A 386 -10.58 -39.11 21.32
N ALA A 387 -10.67 -38.63 22.56
CA ALA A 387 -10.48 -39.45 23.77
C ALA A 387 -11.63 -40.44 23.97
N LEU A 388 -12.88 -40.00 23.81
CA LEU A 388 -14.06 -40.86 23.87
C LEU A 388 -14.05 -41.91 22.75
N TYR A 389 -13.65 -41.53 21.53
CA TYR A 389 -13.48 -42.47 20.43
C TYR A 389 -12.44 -43.56 20.74
N ARG A 390 -11.33 -43.21 21.40
CA ARG A 390 -10.34 -44.20 21.89
C ARG A 390 -10.88 -45.11 22.98
N ILE A 391 -11.75 -44.62 23.86
CA ILE A 391 -12.38 -45.44 24.92
C ILE A 391 -13.40 -46.42 24.33
N VAL A 392 -14.09 -46.06 23.25
CA VAL A 392 -15.07 -46.94 22.57
C VAL A 392 -14.39 -48.02 21.72
N LEU A 393 -13.13 -47.82 21.33
CA LEU A 393 -12.34 -48.77 20.53
C LEU A 393 -11.45 -49.72 21.36
N LEU A 394 -11.37 -49.52 22.67
CA LEU A 394 -10.71 -50.41 23.64
C LEU A 394 -11.78 -51.19 24.40
#